data_AF-A0A367LUA2-F1
#
_entry.id   AF-A0A367LUA2-F1
#
_cell.length_a   1.000
_cell.length_b   1.000
_cell.length_c   1.000
_cell.angle_alpha   90.00
_cell.angle_beta   90.00
_cell.angle_gamma   90.00
#
_symmetry.space_group_name_H-M   'P 1'
#
loop_
_entity.id
_entity.type
_entity.pdbx_description
1 polymer ?
#
loop_
_entity_poly.entity_id
_entity_poly.type
_entity_poly.pdbx_seq_one_letter_code
_entity_poly.pdbx_strand_id
1 'polypeptide(L)'
;EPRWLALCEAFLVEPDIRASAERWAGLLHTSLRSFNRTFRRYTGLSFGAWKQRACVVQALARLAGGETVTAIALACGYQSRAAFSPMFRR
;
A
#
# COMPACT_ATOMS: atom_id res chain seq x y z
N GLU A 1 -8.48 -16.97 -0.57
CA GLU A 1 -9.74 -16.30 -0.18
C GLU A 1 -9.97 -15.13 -1.14
N PRO A 2 -10.95 -15.19 -2.07
CA PRO A 2 -11.00 -14.30 -3.24
C PRO A 2 -11.03 -12.80 -2.91
N ARG A 3 -11.73 -12.43 -1.84
CA ARG A 3 -11.86 -11.03 -1.37
C ARG A 3 -10.55 -10.37 -0.95
N TRP A 4 -9.58 -11.13 -0.45
CA TRP A 4 -8.28 -10.59 -0.05
C TRP A 4 -7.39 -10.31 -1.26
N LEU A 5 -7.41 -11.22 -2.22
CA LEU A 5 -6.66 -11.06 -3.47
C LEU A 5 -7.15 -9.83 -4.22
N ALA A 6 -8.46 -9.68 -4.39
CA ALA A 6 -9.05 -8.51 -5.04
C ALA A 6 -8.67 -7.18 -4.36
N LEU A 7 -8.65 -7.11 -3.02
CA LEU A 7 -8.20 -5.91 -2.31
C LEU A 7 -6.71 -5.62 -2.51
N CYS A 8 -5.86 -6.65 -2.47
CA CYS A 8 -4.43 -6.51 -2.72
C CYS A 8 -4.15 -6.07 -4.16
N GLU A 9 -4.83 -6.66 -5.14
CA GLU A 9 -4.70 -6.32 -6.56
C GLU A 9 -5.15 -4.89 -6.83
N ALA A 10 -6.31 -4.49 -6.32
CA ALA A 10 -6.79 -3.11 -6.43
C ALA A 10 -5.79 -2.11 -5.84
N PHE A 11 -5.20 -2.44 -4.69
CA PHE A 11 -4.18 -1.59 -4.07
C PHE A 11 -2.87 -1.53 -4.87
N LEU A 12 -2.46 -2.61 -5.54
CA LEU A 12 -1.26 -2.61 -6.38
C LEU A 12 -1.43 -1.73 -7.62
N VAL A 13 -2.64 -1.67 -8.18
CA VAL A 13 -2.96 -0.78 -9.30
C VAL A 13 -2.99 0.68 -8.85
N GLU A 14 -3.69 0.96 -7.76
CA GLU A 14 -3.86 2.31 -7.21
C GLU A 14 -3.53 2.35 -5.72
N PRO A 15 -2.25 2.49 -5.34
CA PRO A 15 -1.84 2.48 -3.95
C PRO A 15 -2.21 3.79 -3.25
N ASP A 16 -2.89 3.66 -2.12
CA ASP A 16 -3.26 4.78 -1.24
C ASP A 16 -2.47 4.72 0.07
N ILE A 17 -1.65 5.74 0.33
CA ILE A 17 -0.89 5.82 1.59
C ILE A 17 -1.78 5.88 2.83
N ARG A 18 -3.03 6.36 2.69
CA ARG A 18 -4.02 6.47 3.76
C ARG A 18 -4.71 5.14 4.07
N ALA A 19 -4.46 4.09 3.29
CA ALA A 19 -4.94 2.76 3.63
C ALA A 19 -4.41 2.33 5.01
N SER A 20 -5.32 1.88 5.87
CA SER A 20 -5.02 1.39 7.22
C SER A 20 -5.54 -0.03 7.39
N ALA A 21 -4.90 -0.77 8.28
CA ALA A 21 -5.31 -2.14 8.60
C ALA A 21 -6.71 -2.15 9.21
N GLU A 22 -7.09 -1.11 9.95
CA GLU A 22 -8.41 -0.90 10.54
C GLU A 22 -9.49 -0.77 9.45
N ARG A 23 -9.23 0.06 8.43
CA ARG A 23 -10.17 0.24 7.31
C ARG A 23 -10.37 -1.06 6.54
N TRP A 24 -9.28 -1.77 6.23
CA TRP A 24 -9.36 -3.04 5.52
C TRP A 24 -10.03 -4.14 6.34
N ALA A 25 -9.78 -4.19 7.65
CA ALA A 25 -10.47 -5.09 8.56
C ALA A 25 -11.98 -4.83 8.56
N GLY A 26 -12.40 -3.56 8.57
CA GLY A 26 -13.80 -3.16 8.43
C GLY A 26 -14.43 -3.61 7.12
N LEU A 27 -13.77 -3.38 5.98
CA LEU A 27 -14.21 -3.82 4.65
C LEU A 27 -14.35 -5.34 4.53
N LEU A 28 -13.50 -6.08 5.23
CA LEU A 28 -13.49 -7.54 5.25
C LEU A 28 -14.37 -8.15 6.35
N HIS A 29 -15.08 -7.32 7.13
CA HIS A 29 -15.89 -7.72 8.27
C HIS A 29 -15.12 -8.61 9.26
N THR A 30 -13.87 -8.27 9.55
CA THR A 30 -13.00 -8.99 10.48
C THR A 30 -12.46 -8.04 11.55
N SER A 31 -12.07 -8.58 12.71
CA SER A 31 -11.33 -7.79 13.70
C SER A 31 -9.92 -7.45 13.18
N LEU A 32 -9.36 -6.32 13.64
CA LEU A 32 -7.98 -5.92 13.34
C LEU A 32 -6.95 -6.99 13.71
N ARG A 33 -7.17 -7.71 14.82
CA ARG A 33 -6.31 -8.81 15.26
C ARG A 33 -6.33 -9.97 14.27
N SER A 34 -7.52 -10.39 13.86
CA SER A 34 -7.69 -11.46 12.88
C SER A 34 -7.18 -11.06 11.50
N PHE A 35 -7.38 -9.79 11.12
CA PHE A 35 -6.83 -9.21 9.90
C PHE A 35 -5.31 -9.32 9.89
N ASN A 36 -4.61 -8.76 10.88
CA ASN A 36 -3.15 -8.74 10.93
C ASN A 36 -2.55 -10.15 10.92
N ARG A 37 -3.15 -11.08 11.68
CA ARG A 37 -2.71 -12.48 11.71
C ARG A 37 -2.87 -13.15 10.34
N THR A 38 -4.03 -12.98 9.72
CA THR A 38 -4.35 -13.58 8.41
C THR A 38 -3.51 -12.99 7.30
N PHE A 39 -3.37 -11.66 7.30
CA PHE A 39 -2.57 -10.93 6.33
C PHE A 39 -1.09 -11.33 6.40
N ARG A 40 -0.52 -11.42 7.60
CA ARG A 40 0.86 -11.89 7.78
C ARG A 40 1.02 -13.36 7.41
N ARG A 41 0.01 -14.19 7.64
CA ARG A 41 0.02 -15.60 7.21
C ARG A 41 0.09 -15.73 5.68
N TYR A 42 -0.61 -14.86 4.94
CA TYR A 42 -0.62 -14.90 3.47
C TYR A 42 0.56 -14.17 2.82
N THR A 43 0.98 -13.03 3.36
CA THR A 43 2.00 -12.18 2.73
C THR A 43 3.40 -12.32 3.34
N GLY A 44 3.51 -12.96 4.51
CA GLY A 44 4.73 -12.98 5.33
C GLY A 44 5.06 -11.64 6.00
N LEU A 45 4.33 -10.56 5.70
CA LEU A 45 4.64 -9.19 6.11
C LEU A 45 3.53 -8.61 7.02
N SER A 46 3.89 -7.59 7.81
CA SER A 46 2.87 -6.73 8.41
C SER A 46 2.20 -5.90 7.32
N PHE A 47 0.95 -5.47 7.55
CA PHE A 47 0.24 -4.63 6.58
C PHE A 47 1.01 -3.35 6.25
N GLY A 48 1.61 -2.70 7.25
CA GLY A 48 2.42 -1.50 7.03
C GLY A 48 3.63 -1.75 6.13
N ALA A 49 4.38 -2.83 6.36
CA ALA A 49 5.55 -3.17 5.55
C ALA A 49 5.16 -3.56 4.11
N TRP A 50 4.08 -4.34 3.96
CA TRP A 50 3.53 -4.69 2.66
C TRP A 50 3.06 -3.45 1.89
N LYS A 51 2.31 -2.56 2.57
CA LYS A 51 1.81 -1.31 1.99
C LYS A 51 2.96 -0.46 1.45
N GLN A 52 4.01 -0.28 2.24
CA GLN A 52 5.19 0.47 1.82
C GLN A 52 5.83 -0.15 0.57
N ARG A 53 6.04 -1.47 0.55
CA ARG A 53 6.59 -2.17 -0.63
C ARG A 53 5.70 -2.02 -1.87
N ALA A 54 4.39 -2.17 -1.72
CA ALA A 54 3.44 -2.00 -2.81
C ALA A 54 3.50 -0.59 -3.39
N CYS A 55 3.53 0.45 -2.54
CA CYS A 55 3.70 1.82 -2.99
C CYS A 55 5.03 2.02 -3.72
N VAL A 56 6.14 1.43 -3.23
CA VAL A 56 7.48 1.59 -3.84
C VAL A 56 7.53 0.93 -5.21
N VAL A 57 7.02 -0.29 -5.35
CA VAL A 57 6.98 -0.99 -6.64
C VAL A 57 6.18 -0.18 -7.67
N GLN A 58 5.03 0.37 -7.29
CA GLN A 58 4.23 1.18 -8.19
C GLN A 58 4.92 2.51 -8.53
N ALA A 59 5.57 3.15 -7.56
CA ALA A 59 6.37 4.34 -7.80
C ALA A 59 7.50 4.07 -8.79
N LEU A 60 8.21 2.95 -8.66
CA LEU A 60 9.28 2.56 -9.59
C LEU A 60 8.74 2.31 -10.99
N ALA A 61 7.59 1.66 -11.13
CA ALA A 61 6.94 1.45 -12.44
C ALA A 61 6.59 2.78 -13.13
N ARG A 62 6.04 3.75 -12.38
CA ARG A 62 5.73 5.08 -12.89
C ARG A 62 6.96 5.91 -13.23
N LEU A 63 8.01 5.83 -12.41
CA LEU A 63 9.31 6.46 -12.70
C LEU A 63 9.91 5.93 -14.00
N ALA A 64 9.87 4.60 -14.20
CA ALA A 64 10.33 3.98 -15.44
C ALA A 64 9.49 4.42 -16.66
N GLY A 65 8.21 4.75 -16.45
CA GLY A 65 7.32 5.36 -17.45
C GLY A 65 7.55 6.85 -17.70
N GLY A 66 8.52 7.49 -17.03
CA GLY A 66 8.86 8.90 -17.21
C GLY A 66 8.06 9.88 -16.35
N GLU A 67 7.22 9.42 -15.43
CA GLU A 67 6.54 10.31 -14.48
C GLU A 67 7.55 10.96 -13.52
N THR A 68 7.31 12.22 -13.16
CA THR A 68 8.15 12.90 -12.17
C THR A 68 7.88 12.39 -10.76
N VAL A 69 8.91 12.36 -9.91
CA VAL A 69 8.80 12.04 -8.47
C VAL A 69 7.69 12.86 -7.77
N THR A 70 7.47 14.11 -8.20
CA THR A 70 6.41 14.98 -7.65
C THR A 70 5.01 14.48 -8.02
N ALA A 71 4.80 14.10 -9.28
CA ALA A 71 3.52 13.57 -9.75
C ALA A 71 3.17 12.26 -9.04
N ILE A 72 4.16 11.38 -8.87
CA ILE A 72 4.00 10.10 -8.17
C ILE A 72 3.67 10.32 -6.70
N ALA A 73 4.34 11.25 -6.02
CA ALA A 73 4.04 11.59 -4.63
C ALA A 73 2.57 12.02 -4.47
N LEU A 74 2.08 12.89 -5.36
CA LEU A 74 0.68 13.34 -5.35
C LEU A 74 -0.29 12.19 -5.61
N ALA A 75 0.00 11.33 -6.60
CA ALA A 75 -0.83 10.18 -6.92
C ALA A 75 -0.92 9.16 -5.78
N CYS A 76 0.15 8.98 -5.01
CA CYS A 76 0.16 8.13 -3.81
C CYS A 76 -0.50 8.80 -2.59
N GLY A 77 -1.00 10.03 -2.71
CA GLY A 77 -1.69 10.77 -1.65
C GLY A 77 -0.78 11.59 -0.72
N TYR A 78 0.50 11.76 -1.07
CA TYR A 78 1.41 12.64 -0.36
C TYR A 78 1.21 14.10 -0.77
N GLN A 79 1.26 15.00 0.21
CA GLN A 79 1.14 16.45 -0.03
C GLN A 79 2.44 17.08 -0.58
N SER A 80 3.58 16.38 -0.50
CA SER A 80 4.85 16.89 -1.02
C SER A 80 5.90 15.79 -1.25
N ARG A 81 6.92 16.08 -2.08
CA ARG A 81 8.10 15.23 -2.27
C ARG A 81 8.83 14.89 -0.96
N ALA A 82 8.87 15.83 -0.01
CA ALA A 82 9.53 15.62 1.27
C ALA A 82 8.83 14.54 2.10
N ALA A 83 7.49 14.46 2.00
CA ALA A 83 6.71 13.40 2.64
C ALA A 83 6.85 12.03 1.93
N PHE A 84 7.31 12.02 0.67
CA PHE A 84 7.54 10.82 -0.13
C PHE A 84 8.92 10.18 0.10
N SER A 85 9.95 10.98 0.43
CA SER A 85 11.32 10.49 0.68
C SER A 85 11.43 9.38 1.76
N PRO A 86 10.69 9.42 2.89
CA PRO A 86 10.67 8.33 3.86
C PRO A 86 10.24 6.98 3.27
N MET A 87 9.45 6.97 2.20
CA MET A 87 8.95 5.76 1.54
C MET A 87 10.08 4.92 0.90
N PHE A 88 11.23 5.53 0.58
CA PHE A 88 12.39 4.85 -0.01
C PHE A 88 13.47 4.48 1.02
N ARG A 89 13.29 4.85 2.30
CA ARG A 89 14.36 4.76 3.30
C ARG A 89 14.27 3.54 4.24
N ARG A 90 13.51 2.50 3.92
CA ARG A 90 13.40 1.30 4.79
C ARG A 90 13.24 0.00 4.02
#